data_AF-A0A7Z9YYG4-F1
#
_entry.id   AF-A0A7Z9YYG4-F1
#
_cell.length_a   1.000
_cell.length_b   1.000
_cell.length_c   1.000
_cell.angle_alpha   90.00
_cell.angle_beta   90.00
_cell.angle_gamma   90.00
#
_symmetry.space_group_name_H-M   'P 1'
#
loop_
_entity.id
_entity.type
_entity.pdbx_description
1 polymer ?
#
loop_
_entity_poly.entity_id
_entity_poly.type
_entity_poly.pdbx_seq_one_letter_code
_entity_poly.pdbx_strand_id
1 'polypeptide(L)'
;MKLGLNGMGRIGKLSLWHHASRKHFSELVINVGRDIGQGLNDLAASVERDSSFGRLGTYLHGHKGGRVIEELNEEAGTMVVNGVPVKFLRTARNPKDIAWQENGVKLVVDTTGAFTDPTADADGGWGALRGHLQAGAEKVMLSAPFKIKSKGLDMPADAVTTVMGINDEDYDPSRHALISAASCTTTCLSYMIKPLMESIGAEHFLSASMVTVHAATGSQKVLDSLPKSGATDLRKNRSILNNIILTTTGAAKALVLVIPEMKSIGFIAES
;
A
#
# COMPACT_ATOMS: atom_id res chain seq x y z
N MET A 1 -6.67 11.51 16.50
CA MET A 1 -6.68 11.70 15.03
C MET A 1 -7.31 10.47 14.40
N LYS A 2 -8.07 10.64 13.31
CA LYS A 2 -8.66 9.51 12.56
C LYS A 2 -7.79 9.15 11.35
N LEU A 3 -7.70 7.86 11.04
CA LEU A 3 -6.97 7.35 9.88
C LEU A 3 -7.94 6.87 8.81
N GLY A 4 -7.73 7.30 7.57
CA GLY A 4 -8.42 6.79 6.39
C GLY A 4 -7.66 5.63 5.77
N LEU A 5 -8.35 4.56 5.39
CA LEU A 5 -7.79 3.50 4.55
C LEU A 5 -8.62 3.38 3.28
N ASN A 6 -8.01 3.51 2.11
CA ASN A 6 -8.68 3.22 0.84
C ASN A 6 -8.28 1.82 0.35
N GLY A 7 -9.27 0.95 0.18
CA GLY A 7 -9.08 -0.45 -0.19
C GLY A 7 -8.96 -1.39 1.02
N MET A 8 -9.66 -2.52 0.94
CA MET A 8 -9.59 -3.61 1.93
C MET A 8 -9.01 -4.88 1.29
N GLY A 9 -7.89 -4.72 0.59
CA GLY A 9 -7.10 -5.84 0.08
C GLY A 9 -6.24 -6.47 1.18
N ARG A 10 -5.20 -7.20 0.78
CA ARG A 10 -4.23 -7.77 1.73
C ARG A 10 -3.60 -6.69 2.62
N ILE A 11 -3.08 -5.62 2.02
CA ILE A 11 -2.39 -4.55 2.75
C ILE A 11 -3.39 -3.76 3.61
N GLY A 12 -4.53 -3.34 3.06
CA GLY A 12 -5.57 -2.64 3.83
C GLY A 12 -6.04 -3.42 5.07
N LYS A 13 -6.27 -4.74 4.94
CA LYS A 13 -6.65 -5.59 6.07
C LYS A 13 -5.55 -5.67 7.13
N LEU A 14 -4.29 -5.87 6.73
CA LEU A 14 -3.17 -5.92 7.66
C LEU A 14 -2.88 -4.55 8.30
N SER A 15 -3.12 -3.45 7.59
CA SER A 15 -3.05 -2.10 8.15
C SER A 15 -4.14 -1.88 9.21
N LEU A 16 -5.38 -2.33 8.96
CA LEU A 16 -6.42 -2.36 9.97
C LEU A 16 -5.98 -3.16 11.20
N TRP A 17 -5.48 -4.38 11.01
CA TRP A 17 -5.00 -5.24 12.12
C TRP A 17 -3.89 -4.56 12.92
N HIS A 18 -2.91 -3.97 12.23
CA HIS A 18 -1.79 -3.26 12.84
C HIS A 18 -2.28 -2.07 13.68
N HIS A 19 -3.13 -1.21 13.12
CA HIS A 19 -3.60 -0.02 13.85
C HIS A 19 -4.60 -0.34 14.96
N ALA A 20 -5.40 -1.40 14.81
CA ALA A 20 -6.23 -1.94 15.89
C ALA A 20 -5.40 -2.52 17.04
N SER A 21 -4.21 -3.07 16.75
CA SER A 21 -3.25 -3.50 17.77
C SER A 21 -2.64 -2.33 18.53
N ARG A 22 -2.18 -1.31 17.78
CA ARG A 22 -1.45 -0.16 18.34
C ARG A 22 -2.35 0.86 19.05
N LYS A 23 -3.65 0.90 18.72
CA LYS A 23 -4.65 1.81 19.31
C LYS A 23 -4.22 3.29 19.31
N HIS A 24 -3.45 3.69 18.29
CA HIS A 24 -2.91 5.05 18.20
C HIS A 24 -3.94 6.05 17.63
N PHE A 25 -4.81 5.58 16.73
CA PHE A 25 -5.86 6.40 16.13
C PHE A 25 -7.16 6.27 16.92
N SER A 26 -7.90 7.37 17.01
CA SER A 26 -9.19 7.40 17.72
C SER A 26 -10.30 6.67 16.96
N GLU A 27 -10.17 6.56 15.64
CA GLU A 27 -11.10 5.84 14.76
C GLU A 27 -10.39 5.51 13.43
N LEU A 28 -10.75 4.39 12.83
CA LEU A 28 -10.35 4.01 11.47
C LEU A 28 -11.54 4.14 10.53
N VAL A 29 -11.39 4.88 9.44
CA VAL A 29 -12.43 5.05 8.42
C VAL A 29 -11.96 4.38 7.14
N ILE A 30 -12.66 3.35 6.68
CA ILE A 30 -12.17 2.46 5.63
C ILE A 30 -13.13 2.47 4.45
N ASN A 31 -12.63 2.92 3.30
CA ASN A 31 -13.38 2.86 2.06
C ASN A 31 -13.19 1.52 1.35
N VAL A 32 -14.30 0.84 1.08
CA VAL A 32 -14.35 -0.37 0.24
C VAL A 32 -15.05 -0.12 -1.10
N GLY A 33 -15.70 1.04 -1.27
CA GLY A 33 -16.23 1.54 -2.55
C GLY A 33 -17.30 0.68 -3.21
N ARG A 34 -17.89 -0.27 -2.48
CA ARG A 34 -19.04 -1.08 -2.86
C ARG A 34 -19.59 -1.81 -1.63
N ASP A 35 -20.80 -2.33 -1.74
CA ASP A 35 -21.31 -3.33 -0.80
C ASP A 35 -20.50 -4.63 -0.86
N ILE A 36 -20.38 -5.27 0.30
CA ILE A 36 -19.59 -6.49 0.53
C ILE A 36 -20.50 -7.56 1.10
N GLY A 37 -20.57 -8.71 0.41
CA GLY A 37 -21.39 -9.84 0.85
C GLY A 37 -22.86 -9.44 1.02
N GLN A 38 -23.49 -9.99 2.06
CA GLN A 38 -24.86 -9.67 2.49
C GLN A 38 -24.90 -8.54 3.53
N GLY A 39 -23.76 -8.00 3.95
CA GLY A 39 -23.68 -6.93 4.94
C GLY A 39 -22.41 -6.95 5.78
N LEU A 40 -22.45 -6.21 6.89
CA LEU A 40 -21.35 -5.98 7.80
C LEU A 40 -20.86 -7.25 8.51
N ASN A 41 -21.73 -8.25 8.71
CA ASN A 41 -21.33 -9.56 9.24
C ASN A 41 -20.31 -10.26 8.32
N ASP A 42 -20.51 -10.23 6.99
CA ASP A 42 -19.59 -10.84 6.03
C ASP A 42 -18.27 -10.05 5.95
N LEU A 43 -18.36 -8.73 6.08
CA LEU A 43 -17.18 -7.87 6.16
C LEU A 43 -16.38 -8.15 7.44
N ALA A 44 -17.05 -8.28 8.59
CA ALA A 44 -16.42 -8.65 9.86
C ALA A 44 -15.75 -10.03 9.77
N ALA A 45 -16.42 -11.03 9.18
CA ALA A 45 -15.84 -12.36 8.98
C ALA A 45 -14.58 -12.32 8.08
N SER A 46 -14.60 -11.46 7.05
CA SER A 46 -13.46 -11.25 6.15
C SER A 46 -12.30 -10.51 6.83
N VAL A 47 -12.60 -9.57 7.72
CA VAL A 47 -11.60 -8.87 8.56
C VAL A 47 -11.02 -9.83 9.59
N GLU A 48 -11.82 -10.69 10.20
CA GLU A 48 -11.40 -11.57 11.28
C GLU A 48 -10.41 -12.66 10.82
N ARG A 49 -10.52 -13.13 9.57
CA ARG A 49 -9.77 -14.29 9.08
C ARG A 49 -8.76 -13.95 7.99
N ASP A 50 -7.60 -14.56 8.08
CA ASP A 50 -6.55 -14.48 7.08
C ASP A 50 -5.87 -15.85 6.90
N SER A 51 -5.73 -16.31 5.65
CA SER A 51 -5.17 -17.63 5.36
C SER A 51 -3.68 -17.76 5.69
N SER A 52 -2.95 -16.66 5.85
CA SER A 52 -1.52 -16.65 6.21
C SER A 52 -1.29 -16.37 7.69
N PHE A 53 -2.11 -15.50 8.28
CA PHE A 53 -1.93 -15.04 9.66
C PHE A 53 -2.96 -15.59 10.66
N GLY A 54 -3.89 -16.43 10.19
CA GLY A 54 -4.91 -17.07 11.02
C GLY A 54 -6.05 -16.11 11.37
N ARG A 55 -6.53 -16.18 12.61
CA ARG A 55 -7.61 -15.32 13.12
C ARG A 55 -7.01 -14.08 13.79
N LEU A 56 -7.66 -12.93 13.63
CA LEU A 56 -7.25 -11.65 14.20
C LEU A 56 -7.02 -11.74 15.72
N GLY A 57 -7.94 -12.36 16.46
CA GLY A 57 -7.78 -12.52 17.91
C GLY A 57 -6.49 -13.26 18.28
N THR A 58 -6.19 -14.35 17.59
CA THR A 58 -4.96 -15.14 17.78
C THR A 58 -3.72 -14.37 17.31
N TYR A 59 -3.82 -13.64 16.21
CA TYR A 59 -2.74 -12.79 15.70
C TYR A 59 -2.34 -11.71 16.72
N LEU A 60 -3.32 -11.11 17.40
CA LEU A 60 -3.09 -10.04 18.38
C LEU A 60 -2.63 -10.56 19.75
N HIS A 61 -3.24 -11.65 20.24
CA HIS A 61 -3.12 -12.06 21.64
C HIS A 61 -2.61 -13.51 21.82
N GLY A 62 -2.13 -14.13 20.75
CA GLY A 62 -1.65 -15.50 20.74
C GLY A 62 -2.74 -16.52 21.07
N HIS A 63 -2.37 -17.62 21.73
CA HIS A 63 -3.28 -18.72 22.07
C HIS A 63 -4.45 -18.30 23.00
N LYS A 64 -4.33 -17.17 23.70
CA LYS A 64 -5.39 -16.62 24.57
C LYS A 64 -6.37 -15.72 23.82
N GLY A 65 -6.15 -15.48 22.53
CA GLY A 65 -6.94 -14.58 21.71
C GLY A 65 -8.36 -15.08 21.46
N GLY A 66 -9.33 -14.33 21.98
CA GLY A 66 -10.76 -14.53 21.74
C GLY A 66 -11.30 -13.72 20.56
N ARG A 67 -12.63 -13.54 20.55
CA ARG A 67 -13.30 -12.62 19.63
C ARG A 67 -12.89 -11.19 19.97
N VAL A 68 -12.52 -10.41 18.95
CA VAL A 68 -12.10 -9.00 19.09
C VAL A 68 -12.84 -8.06 18.16
N ILE A 69 -13.88 -8.55 17.46
CA ILE A 69 -14.76 -7.72 16.65
C ILE A 69 -16.15 -7.74 17.28
N GLU A 70 -16.64 -6.57 17.65
CA GLU A 70 -17.87 -6.37 18.42
C GLU A 70 -18.64 -5.14 17.94
N GLU A 71 -19.83 -4.91 18.51
CA GLU A 71 -20.65 -3.72 18.25
C GLU A 71 -20.91 -3.43 16.76
N LEU A 72 -21.25 -4.47 15.98
CA LEU A 72 -21.62 -4.30 14.58
C LEU A 72 -22.93 -3.51 14.48
N ASN A 73 -22.90 -2.42 13.72
CA ASN A 73 -24.06 -1.62 13.36
C ASN A 73 -24.12 -1.46 11.83
N GLU A 74 -25.04 -2.19 11.20
CA GLU A 74 -25.21 -2.22 9.74
C GLU A 74 -25.61 -0.86 9.16
N GLU A 75 -26.58 -0.19 9.80
CA GLU A 75 -27.12 1.09 9.34
C GLU A 75 -26.06 2.19 9.34
N ALA A 76 -25.24 2.23 10.40
CA ALA A 76 -24.13 3.17 10.51
C ALA A 76 -22.89 2.72 9.72
N GLY A 77 -22.81 1.45 9.32
CA GLY A 77 -21.63 0.84 8.72
C GLY A 77 -20.43 0.82 9.66
N THR A 78 -20.63 0.55 10.95
CA THR A 78 -19.57 0.63 11.98
C THR A 78 -19.42 -0.67 12.76
N MET A 79 -18.21 -0.94 13.23
CA MET A 79 -17.90 -2.01 14.20
C MET A 79 -16.74 -1.57 15.09
N VAL A 80 -16.52 -2.26 16.20
CA VAL A 80 -15.34 -2.09 17.04
C VAL A 80 -14.37 -3.25 16.80
N VAL A 81 -13.10 -2.94 16.53
CA VAL A 81 -12.05 -3.93 16.29
C VAL A 81 -10.95 -3.75 17.34
N ASN A 82 -10.82 -4.71 18.26
CA ASN A 82 -9.90 -4.70 19.39
C ASN A 82 -10.01 -3.42 20.24
N GLY A 83 -11.24 -2.94 20.44
CA GLY A 83 -11.53 -1.68 21.16
C GLY A 83 -11.28 -0.40 20.35
N VAL A 84 -10.96 -0.49 19.05
CA VAL A 84 -10.81 0.67 18.16
C VAL A 84 -12.08 0.80 17.30
N PRO A 85 -12.76 1.96 17.29
CA PRO A 85 -13.89 2.21 16.41
C PRO A 85 -13.48 2.17 14.93
N VAL A 86 -14.28 1.48 14.11
CA VAL A 86 -14.06 1.35 12.67
C VAL A 86 -15.35 1.67 11.91
N LYS A 87 -15.28 2.59 10.95
CA LYS A 87 -16.37 2.94 10.04
C LYS A 87 -16.04 2.53 8.61
N PHE A 88 -17.02 1.99 7.90
CA PHE A 88 -16.89 1.54 6.52
C PHE A 88 -17.68 2.40 5.54
N LEU A 89 -17.01 2.89 4.51
CA LEU A 89 -17.60 3.62 3.39
C LEU A 89 -17.75 2.68 2.19
N ARG A 90 -18.94 2.59 1.61
CA ARG A 90 -19.33 1.51 0.67
C ARG A 90 -19.81 1.99 -0.70
N THR A 91 -19.69 3.28 -1.02
CA THR A 91 -20.30 3.84 -2.23
C THR A 91 -19.29 4.38 -3.24
N ALA A 92 -18.29 5.13 -2.76
CA ALA A 92 -17.36 5.84 -3.62
C ALA A 92 -16.17 4.98 -4.08
N ARG A 93 -15.98 4.88 -5.40
CA ARG A 93 -14.79 4.25 -6.01
C ARG A 93 -13.72 5.26 -6.44
N ASN A 94 -14.14 6.44 -6.87
CA ASN A 94 -13.21 7.51 -7.22
C ASN A 94 -12.72 8.18 -5.91
N PRO A 95 -11.41 8.29 -5.69
CA PRO A 95 -10.80 8.93 -4.52
C PRO A 95 -11.38 10.29 -4.11
N LYS A 96 -11.81 11.11 -5.07
CA LYS A 96 -12.35 12.45 -4.83
C LYS A 96 -13.78 12.48 -4.28
N ASP A 97 -14.51 11.40 -4.50
CA ASP A 97 -15.91 11.27 -4.07
C ASP A 97 -16.03 10.58 -2.71
N ILE A 98 -14.90 10.15 -2.12
CA ILE A 98 -14.90 9.52 -0.80
C ILE A 98 -15.07 10.60 0.25
N ALA A 99 -16.03 10.42 1.17
CA ALA A 99 -16.39 11.40 2.19
C ALA A 99 -15.35 11.54 3.33
N TRP A 100 -14.08 11.83 3.02
CA TRP A 100 -13.03 11.98 4.04
C TRP A 100 -13.27 13.19 4.94
N GLN A 101 -13.58 14.34 4.36
CA GLN A 101 -13.87 15.57 5.09
C GLN A 101 -15.02 15.39 6.09
N GLU A 102 -16.15 14.83 5.64
CA GLU A 102 -17.33 14.59 6.49
C GLU A 102 -17.02 13.65 7.66
N ASN A 103 -16.09 12.72 7.49
CA ASN A 103 -15.68 11.79 8.53
C ASN A 103 -14.49 12.29 9.37
N GLY A 104 -13.95 13.48 9.08
CA GLY A 104 -12.82 14.08 9.80
C GLY A 104 -11.48 13.38 9.57
N VAL A 105 -11.30 12.76 8.40
CA VAL A 105 -10.08 12.04 8.01
C VAL A 105 -9.09 12.99 7.34
N LYS A 106 -7.92 13.18 7.97
CA LYS A 106 -6.85 14.04 7.46
C LYS A 106 -5.66 13.27 6.87
N LEU A 107 -5.43 12.05 7.34
CA LEU A 107 -4.39 11.15 6.84
C LEU A 107 -5.05 9.95 6.19
N VAL A 108 -4.74 9.69 4.93
CA VAL A 108 -5.26 8.54 4.17
C VAL A 108 -4.09 7.63 3.77
N VAL A 109 -4.29 6.32 3.88
CA VAL A 109 -3.42 5.33 3.26
C VAL A 109 -4.17 4.66 2.11
N ASP A 110 -3.72 4.86 0.88
CA ASP A 110 -4.22 4.13 -0.27
C ASP A 110 -3.49 2.79 -0.41
N THR A 111 -4.28 1.72 -0.30
CA THR A 111 -3.81 0.33 -0.41
C THR A 111 -4.45 -0.39 -1.59
N THR A 112 -5.08 0.34 -2.51
CA THR A 112 -5.77 -0.22 -3.68
C THR A 112 -4.78 -0.72 -4.73
N GLY A 113 -3.60 -0.09 -4.80
CA GLY A 113 -2.62 -0.30 -5.87
C GLY A 113 -3.08 0.23 -7.24
N ALA A 114 -4.22 0.91 -7.27
CA ALA A 114 -4.89 1.32 -8.49
C ALA A 114 -4.51 2.79 -8.85
N PHE A 115 -4.35 3.64 -7.83
CA PHE A 115 -3.98 5.05 -7.97
C PHE A 115 -2.51 5.26 -7.58
N THR A 116 -1.60 5.13 -8.56
CA THR A 116 -0.15 5.13 -8.29
C THR A 116 0.59 6.32 -8.90
N ASP A 117 -0.08 7.13 -9.72
CA ASP A 117 0.55 8.25 -10.40
C ASP A 117 0.38 9.54 -9.56
N PRO A 118 1.46 10.12 -9.02
CA PRO A 118 1.39 11.35 -8.22
C PRO A 118 1.18 12.61 -9.07
N THR A 119 1.31 12.53 -10.40
CA THR A 119 1.08 13.66 -11.33
C THR A 119 -0.35 13.68 -11.88
N ALA A 120 -1.10 12.59 -11.72
CA ALA A 120 -2.44 12.48 -12.28
C ALA A 120 -3.42 13.44 -11.60
N ASP A 121 -4.17 14.16 -12.43
CA ASP A 121 -5.23 15.07 -11.99
C ASP A 121 -6.34 14.31 -11.25
N ALA A 122 -6.82 14.88 -10.15
CA ALA A 122 -7.91 14.34 -9.34
C ALA A 122 -9.20 14.12 -10.15
N ASP A 123 -9.45 14.96 -11.16
CA ASP A 123 -10.61 14.86 -12.05
C ASP A 123 -10.40 13.90 -13.24
N GLY A 124 -9.22 13.28 -13.34
CA GLY A 124 -8.87 12.39 -14.44
C GLY A 124 -9.60 11.04 -14.43
N GLY A 125 -10.28 10.71 -15.53
CA GLY A 125 -10.77 9.36 -15.84
C GLY A 125 -11.59 8.70 -14.71
N TRP A 126 -11.13 7.53 -14.25
CA TRP A 126 -11.79 6.75 -13.19
C TRP A 126 -11.29 7.10 -11.77
N GLY A 127 -10.45 8.14 -11.63
CA GLY A 127 -9.91 8.63 -10.39
C GLY A 127 -8.38 8.69 -10.35
N ALA A 128 -7.84 9.46 -9.41
CA ALA A 128 -6.41 9.61 -9.18
C ALA A 128 -6.09 9.72 -7.68
N LEU A 129 -4.81 9.51 -7.33
CA LEU A 129 -4.36 9.53 -5.94
C LEU A 129 -4.62 10.89 -5.28
N ARG A 130 -4.45 11.97 -6.06
CA ARG A 130 -4.74 13.35 -5.65
C ARG A 130 -6.21 13.60 -5.32
N GLY A 131 -7.12 12.75 -5.80
CA GLY A 131 -8.53 12.85 -5.45
C GLY A 131 -8.77 12.75 -3.94
N HIS A 132 -7.95 12.01 -3.19
CA HIS A 132 -8.06 11.99 -1.73
C HIS A 132 -7.82 13.36 -1.09
N LEU A 133 -6.92 14.18 -1.66
CA LEU A 133 -6.68 15.55 -1.19
C LEU A 133 -7.91 16.44 -1.46
N GLN A 134 -8.51 16.30 -2.64
CA GLN A 134 -9.75 17.01 -3.00
C GLN A 134 -10.94 16.59 -2.11
N ALA A 135 -10.98 15.33 -1.69
CA ALA A 135 -11.96 14.80 -0.74
C ALA A 135 -11.76 15.27 0.71
N GLY A 136 -10.71 16.06 0.98
CA GLY A 136 -10.44 16.69 2.28
C GLY A 136 -9.32 16.07 3.11
N ALA A 137 -8.60 15.07 2.58
CA ALA A 137 -7.37 14.62 3.23
C ALA A 137 -6.27 15.67 3.11
N GLU A 138 -5.44 15.81 4.13
CA GLU A 138 -4.27 16.71 4.13
C GLU A 138 -3.01 15.96 3.65
N LYS A 139 -2.92 14.67 3.96
CA LYS A 139 -1.79 13.79 3.61
C LYS A 139 -2.30 12.46 3.07
N VAL A 140 -1.65 11.95 2.02
CA VAL A 140 -1.97 10.68 1.40
C VAL A 140 -0.70 9.83 1.29
N MET A 141 -0.72 8.68 1.95
CA MET A 141 0.31 7.66 1.84
C MET A 141 -0.13 6.58 0.86
N LEU A 142 0.69 6.25 -0.12
CA LEU A 142 0.48 5.15 -1.05
C LEU A 142 1.30 3.94 -0.59
N SER A 143 0.67 2.77 -0.46
CA SER A 143 1.33 1.52 -0.06
C SER A 143 2.09 0.83 -1.20
N ALA A 144 2.56 1.60 -2.18
CA ALA A 144 3.21 1.13 -3.40
C ALA A 144 4.13 2.24 -3.97
N PRO A 145 5.08 1.90 -4.87
CA PRO A 145 5.88 2.89 -5.57
C PRO A 145 5.00 3.80 -6.44
N PHE A 146 5.37 5.08 -6.52
CA PHE A 146 4.81 5.96 -7.53
C PHE A 146 5.13 5.48 -8.95
N LYS A 147 4.18 5.66 -9.86
CA LYS A 147 4.29 5.31 -11.29
C LYS A 147 3.77 6.47 -12.13
N ILE A 148 4.67 7.36 -12.51
CA ILE A 148 4.38 8.46 -13.45
C ILE A 148 4.18 7.86 -14.84
N LYS A 149 2.98 8.01 -15.40
CA LYS A 149 2.61 7.40 -16.69
C LYS A 149 3.01 8.26 -17.89
N SER A 150 2.98 9.58 -17.72
CA SER A 150 3.31 10.54 -18.77
C SER A 150 4.84 10.69 -18.91
N LYS A 151 5.35 10.57 -20.13
CA LYS A 151 6.78 10.76 -20.40
C LYS A 151 7.17 12.22 -20.17
N GLY A 152 8.35 12.45 -19.61
CA GLY A 152 8.91 13.79 -19.41
C GLY A 152 8.37 14.55 -18.20
N LEU A 153 7.56 13.90 -17.34
CA LEU A 153 7.18 14.46 -16.05
C LEU A 153 8.09 13.91 -14.95
N ASP A 154 8.57 14.82 -14.11
CA ASP A 154 9.33 14.51 -12.91
C ASP A 154 8.40 14.34 -11.69
N MET A 155 8.99 13.89 -10.58
CA MET A 155 8.28 13.83 -9.29
C MET A 155 7.76 15.24 -8.92
N PRO A 156 6.46 15.40 -8.60
CA PRO A 156 5.94 16.66 -8.08
C PRO A 156 6.68 17.09 -6.80
N ALA A 157 6.83 18.41 -6.60
CA ALA A 157 7.52 18.95 -5.43
C ALA A 157 6.84 18.62 -4.09
N ASP A 158 5.54 18.29 -4.10
CA ASP A 158 4.74 17.88 -2.95
C ASP A 158 4.67 16.34 -2.78
N ALA A 159 5.45 15.58 -3.56
CA ALA A 159 5.48 14.12 -3.53
C ALA A 159 6.86 13.59 -3.16
N VAL A 160 6.92 12.63 -2.25
CA VAL A 160 8.18 12.01 -1.79
C VAL A 160 8.03 10.50 -1.69
N THR A 161 9.11 9.76 -1.92
CA THR A 161 9.18 8.32 -1.64
C THR A 161 10.12 8.12 -0.47
N THR A 162 9.63 7.48 0.60
CA THR A 162 10.42 7.30 1.82
C THR A 162 10.35 5.86 2.30
N VAL A 163 11.48 5.34 2.77
CA VAL A 163 11.55 4.15 3.60
C VAL A 163 11.98 4.60 4.99
N MET A 164 11.11 4.38 5.97
CA MET A 164 11.40 4.68 7.37
C MET A 164 12.69 3.98 7.79
N GLY A 165 13.59 4.67 8.48
CA GLY A 165 14.91 4.20 8.90
C GLY A 165 16.00 4.24 7.81
N ILE A 166 15.69 4.79 6.62
CA ILE A 166 16.64 4.88 5.49
C ILE A 166 16.76 6.32 4.99
N ASN A 167 15.63 6.96 4.72
CA ASN A 167 15.55 8.34 4.22
C ASN A 167 14.31 9.08 4.75
N ASP A 168 13.82 8.74 5.94
CA ASP A 168 12.65 9.41 6.52
C ASP A 168 12.86 10.90 6.77
N GLU A 169 14.10 11.35 6.90
CA GLU A 169 14.49 12.75 6.97
C GLU A 169 14.18 13.55 5.69
N ASP A 170 14.01 12.88 4.54
CA ASP A 170 13.60 13.55 3.30
C ASP A 170 12.16 14.06 3.39
N TYR A 171 11.34 13.52 4.31
CA TYR A 171 9.96 13.95 4.46
C TYR A 171 9.86 15.32 5.16
N ASP A 172 9.48 16.34 4.38
CA ASP A 172 9.07 17.64 4.88
C ASP A 172 7.53 17.72 5.04
N PRO A 173 6.99 17.78 6.27
CA PRO A 173 5.54 17.87 6.50
C PRO A 173 4.92 19.19 6.02
N SER A 174 5.69 20.26 5.86
CA SER A 174 5.19 21.55 5.34
C SER A 174 4.97 21.52 3.83
N ARG A 175 5.68 20.63 3.12
CA ARG A 175 5.69 20.54 1.66
C ARG A 175 4.98 19.29 1.13
N HIS A 176 5.28 18.12 1.69
CA HIS A 176 4.89 16.84 1.09
C HIS A 176 3.48 16.43 1.47
N ALA A 177 2.58 16.39 0.50
CA ALA A 177 1.20 15.92 0.67
C ALA A 177 1.02 14.47 0.21
N LEU A 178 1.83 14.01 -0.74
CA LEU A 178 1.80 12.64 -1.26
C LEU A 178 3.08 11.89 -0.84
N ILE A 179 2.92 10.73 -0.22
CA ILE A 179 4.03 9.93 0.28
C ILE A 179 3.91 8.53 -0.29
N SER A 180 4.95 8.03 -0.95
CA SER A 180 5.04 6.61 -1.31
C SER A 180 5.84 5.87 -0.25
N ALA A 181 5.27 4.81 0.31
CA ALA A 181 5.97 3.88 1.20
C ALA A 181 6.81 2.83 0.43
N ALA A 182 7.24 3.18 -0.79
CA ALA A 182 7.98 2.32 -1.71
C ALA A 182 7.31 0.94 -1.95
N SER A 183 8.10 -0.08 -2.26
CA SER A 183 7.64 -1.48 -2.37
C SER A 183 8.27 -2.34 -1.28
N CYS A 184 7.66 -3.49 -0.99
CA CYS A 184 8.23 -4.50 -0.07
C CYS A 184 9.68 -4.87 -0.41
N THR A 185 9.99 -5.06 -1.70
CA THR A 185 11.35 -5.36 -2.16
C THR A 185 12.29 -4.17 -1.98
N THR A 186 11.84 -2.94 -2.29
CA THR A 186 12.65 -1.73 -2.08
C THR A 186 12.99 -1.56 -0.60
N THR A 187 12.01 -1.70 0.29
CA THR A 187 12.21 -1.62 1.73
C THR A 187 13.25 -2.65 2.19
N CYS A 188 13.04 -3.94 1.87
CA CYS A 188 13.97 -5.00 2.25
C CYS A 188 15.39 -4.72 1.77
N LEU A 189 15.56 -4.36 0.49
CA LEU A 189 16.87 -4.10 -0.09
C LEU A 189 17.55 -2.87 0.52
N SER A 190 16.81 -1.81 0.81
CA SER A 190 17.36 -0.58 1.39
C SER A 190 18.04 -0.85 2.73
N TYR A 191 17.41 -1.66 3.57
CA TYR A 191 17.97 -2.08 4.86
C TYR A 191 19.19 -3.01 4.76
N MET A 192 19.42 -3.63 3.61
CA MET A 192 20.64 -4.41 3.37
C MET A 192 21.77 -3.54 2.81
N ILE A 193 21.44 -2.66 1.87
CA ILE A 193 22.41 -1.89 1.11
C ILE A 193 22.91 -0.66 1.88
N LYS A 194 22.03 0.10 2.55
CA LYS A 194 22.44 1.33 3.24
C LYS A 194 23.55 1.09 4.27
N PRO A 195 23.46 0.12 5.19
CA PRO A 195 24.52 -0.13 6.16
C PRO A 195 25.83 -0.58 5.50
N LEU A 196 25.74 -1.40 4.44
CA LEU A 196 26.93 -1.84 3.71
C LEU A 196 27.62 -0.64 3.06
N MET A 197 26.86 0.21 2.36
CA MET A 197 27.37 1.44 1.72
C MET A 197 28.01 2.40 2.73
N GLU A 198 27.38 2.62 3.87
CA GLU A 198 27.94 3.48 4.92
C GLU A 198 29.21 2.90 5.54
N SER A 199 29.33 1.57 5.60
CA SER A 199 30.50 0.91 6.19
C SER A 199 31.72 0.83 5.28
N ILE A 200 31.52 0.59 3.97
CA ILE A 200 32.63 0.38 3.02
C ILE A 200 32.85 1.55 2.06
N GLY A 201 31.95 2.55 2.05
CA GLY A 201 31.95 3.66 1.09
C GLY A 201 31.21 3.30 -0.21
N ALA A 202 30.34 4.20 -0.67
CA ALA A 202 29.53 4.01 -1.87
C ALA A 202 30.39 3.91 -3.15
N GLU A 203 31.50 4.64 -3.19
CA GLU A 203 32.48 4.68 -4.28
C GLU A 203 33.19 3.35 -4.53
N HIS A 204 33.17 2.45 -3.54
CA HIS A 204 33.78 1.13 -3.65
C HIS A 204 32.87 0.09 -4.31
N PHE A 205 31.61 0.43 -4.59
CA PHE A 205 30.69 -0.42 -5.33
C PHE A 205 30.86 -0.24 -6.84
N LEU A 206 31.33 -1.29 -7.52
CA LEU A 206 31.44 -1.31 -8.98
C LEU A 206 30.08 -1.60 -9.64
N SER A 207 29.39 -2.60 -9.14
CA SER A 207 28.06 -3.01 -9.60
C SER A 207 27.34 -3.82 -8.52
N ALA A 208 26.02 -3.94 -8.66
CA ALA A 208 25.18 -4.77 -7.82
C ALA A 208 24.21 -5.58 -8.68
N SER A 209 23.87 -6.77 -8.20
CA SER A 209 22.80 -7.59 -8.77
C SER A 209 21.93 -8.14 -7.65
N MET A 210 20.62 -8.16 -7.85
CA MET A 210 19.66 -8.68 -6.90
C MET A 210 18.60 -9.52 -7.60
N VAL A 211 18.28 -10.67 -7.03
CA VAL A 211 17.14 -11.50 -7.41
C VAL A 211 16.25 -11.65 -6.19
N THR A 212 14.96 -11.31 -6.32
CA THR A 212 13.97 -11.56 -5.27
C THR A 212 13.11 -12.77 -5.64
N VAL A 213 13.18 -13.84 -4.86
CA VAL A 213 12.20 -14.93 -4.95
C VAL A 213 10.94 -14.50 -4.20
N HIS A 214 9.96 -13.98 -4.93
CA HIS A 214 8.81 -13.29 -4.36
C HIS A 214 7.61 -14.21 -4.12
N ALA A 215 6.98 -14.09 -2.94
CA ALA A 215 5.74 -14.81 -2.62
C ALA A 215 4.55 -14.36 -3.48
N ALA A 216 3.50 -15.17 -3.48
CA ALA A 216 2.28 -14.92 -4.23
C ALA A 216 1.59 -13.58 -3.89
N THR A 217 1.15 -12.85 -4.92
CA THR A 217 0.44 -11.58 -4.80
C THR A 217 -0.89 -11.60 -5.54
N GLY A 218 -1.81 -10.70 -5.17
CA GLY A 218 -3.12 -10.57 -5.83
C GLY A 218 -3.09 -10.09 -7.29
N SER A 219 -1.90 -9.73 -7.80
CA SER A 219 -1.73 -9.35 -9.22
C SER A 219 -1.59 -10.55 -10.15
N GLN A 220 -1.24 -11.72 -9.61
CA GLN A 220 -1.03 -12.96 -10.34
C GLN A 220 -2.34 -13.74 -10.53
N LYS A 221 -2.30 -14.72 -11.42
CA LYS A 221 -3.49 -15.49 -11.82
C LYS A 221 -3.48 -16.87 -11.18
N VAL A 222 -4.63 -17.29 -10.65
CA VAL A 222 -4.79 -18.64 -10.10
C VAL A 222 -4.67 -19.68 -11.22
N LEU A 223 -5.34 -19.43 -12.35
CA LEU A 223 -5.29 -20.25 -13.56
C LEU A 223 -4.78 -19.42 -14.74
N ASP A 224 -4.33 -20.09 -15.80
CA ASP A 224 -3.90 -19.42 -17.03
C ASP A 224 -5.02 -18.50 -17.56
N SER A 225 -4.67 -17.29 -17.99
CA SER A 225 -5.63 -16.32 -18.53
C SER A 225 -5.06 -15.55 -19.70
N LEU A 226 -5.91 -15.02 -20.58
CA LEU A 226 -5.43 -14.25 -21.73
C LEU A 226 -4.75 -12.95 -21.29
N PRO A 227 -3.63 -12.55 -21.93
CA PRO A 227 -2.99 -11.27 -21.70
C PRO A 227 -3.95 -10.13 -22.08
N LYS A 228 -3.83 -9.00 -21.39
CA LYS A 228 -4.50 -7.79 -21.82
C LYS A 228 -3.89 -7.31 -23.14
N SER A 229 -4.70 -6.61 -23.95
CA SER A 229 -4.19 -5.98 -25.17
C SER A 229 -2.97 -5.09 -24.86
N GLY A 230 -1.91 -5.23 -25.65
CA GLY A 230 -0.65 -4.48 -25.48
C GLY A 230 0.26 -4.97 -24.35
N ALA A 231 -0.03 -6.10 -23.69
CA ALA A 231 0.85 -6.66 -22.68
C ALA A 231 2.18 -7.14 -23.30
N THR A 232 3.29 -6.67 -22.73
CA THR A 232 4.65 -7.06 -23.15
C THR A 232 5.21 -8.22 -22.35
N ASP A 233 4.78 -8.39 -21.09
CA ASP A 233 5.13 -9.53 -20.24
C ASP A 233 3.98 -10.53 -20.18
N LEU A 234 4.11 -11.63 -20.94
CA LEU A 234 3.12 -12.71 -21.03
C LEU A 234 3.26 -13.75 -19.90
N ARG A 235 4.31 -13.68 -19.09
CA ARG A 235 4.59 -14.72 -18.08
C ARG A 235 3.63 -14.61 -16.90
N LYS A 236 3.20 -13.39 -16.56
CA LYS A 236 2.20 -13.13 -15.49
C LYS A 236 0.81 -13.70 -15.75
N ASN A 237 0.57 -14.16 -16.98
CA ASN A 237 -0.69 -14.77 -17.37
C ASN A 237 -0.78 -16.26 -17.04
N ARG A 238 0.34 -16.89 -16.65
CA ARG A 238 0.40 -18.29 -16.23
C ARG A 238 -0.08 -18.47 -14.80
N SER A 239 -0.61 -19.65 -14.50
CA SER A 239 -1.06 -20.08 -13.18
C SER A 239 0.05 -19.99 -12.14
N ILE A 240 -0.27 -19.43 -10.98
CA ILE A 240 0.68 -19.29 -9.87
C ILE A 240 0.98 -20.61 -9.13
N LEU A 241 0.13 -21.63 -9.27
CA LEU A 241 0.24 -22.83 -8.43
C LEU A 241 1.44 -23.72 -8.78
N ASN A 242 1.85 -23.73 -10.05
CA ASN A 242 2.82 -24.70 -10.57
C ASN A 242 3.93 -24.04 -11.43
N ASN A 243 4.17 -22.74 -11.29
CA ASN A 243 5.14 -22.02 -12.12
C ASN A 243 6.11 -21.16 -11.29
N ILE A 244 7.36 -21.11 -11.73
CA ILE A 244 8.29 -20.00 -11.42
C ILE A 244 8.07 -18.94 -12.49
N ILE A 245 7.61 -17.75 -12.10
CA ILE A 245 7.24 -16.67 -13.02
C ILE A 245 8.33 -15.59 -12.98
N LEU A 246 9.23 -15.60 -13.97
CA LEU A 246 10.28 -14.60 -14.11
C LEU A 246 9.70 -13.25 -14.57
N THR A 247 9.91 -12.20 -13.80
CA THR A 247 9.41 -10.87 -14.13
C THR A 247 10.35 -9.74 -13.69
N THR A 248 10.03 -8.54 -14.14
CA THR A 248 10.78 -7.33 -13.76
C THR A 248 10.29 -6.82 -12.40
N THR A 249 11.23 -6.27 -11.63
CA THR A 249 10.95 -5.53 -10.40
C THR A 249 11.27 -4.06 -10.59
N GLY A 250 10.46 -3.20 -9.95
CA GLY A 250 10.73 -1.76 -9.89
C GLY A 250 11.81 -1.39 -8.87
N ALA A 251 12.35 -2.36 -8.12
CA ALA A 251 13.25 -2.12 -7.00
C ALA A 251 14.47 -1.28 -7.38
N ALA A 252 15.12 -1.54 -8.51
CA ALA A 252 16.29 -0.77 -8.95
C ALA A 252 15.99 0.73 -9.14
N LYS A 253 14.88 1.05 -9.81
CA LYS A 253 14.46 2.45 -10.01
C LYS A 253 14.04 3.12 -8.71
N ALA A 254 13.33 2.38 -7.85
CA ALA A 254 12.85 2.91 -6.58
C ALA A 254 13.97 3.10 -5.55
N LEU A 255 15.03 2.28 -5.60
CA LEU A 255 16.14 2.36 -4.65
C LEU A 255 16.88 3.69 -4.76
N VAL A 256 17.04 4.21 -5.98
CA VAL A 256 17.66 5.54 -6.21
C VAL A 256 16.86 6.68 -5.58
N LEU A 257 15.55 6.49 -5.37
CA LEU A 257 14.70 7.50 -4.71
C LEU A 257 14.89 7.54 -3.19
N VAL A 258 15.47 6.49 -2.60
CA VAL A 258 15.64 6.34 -1.15
C VAL A 258 17.10 6.24 -0.73
N ILE A 259 18.00 5.89 -1.65
CA ILE A 259 19.45 5.89 -1.50
C ILE A 259 20.04 6.49 -2.78
N PRO A 260 20.16 7.84 -2.88
CA PRO A 260 20.57 8.53 -4.09
C PRO A 260 21.91 8.07 -4.68
N GLU A 261 22.83 7.62 -3.82
CA GLU A 261 24.14 7.08 -4.18
C GLU A 261 24.04 5.85 -5.10
N MET A 262 22.92 5.12 -5.08
CA MET A 262 22.69 4.00 -6.01
C MET A 262 22.60 4.44 -7.47
N LYS A 263 22.46 5.74 -7.76
CA LYS A 263 22.44 6.27 -9.13
C LYS A 263 23.76 6.04 -9.88
N SER A 264 24.89 6.03 -9.16
CA SER A 264 26.22 5.82 -9.74
C SER A 264 26.64 4.34 -9.82
N ILE A 265 25.84 3.43 -9.25
CA ILE A 265 26.17 2.01 -9.19
C ILE A 265 25.37 1.27 -10.26
N GLY A 266 26.05 0.53 -11.14
CA GLY A 266 25.39 -0.32 -12.13
C GLY A 266 24.57 -1.40 -11.43
N PHE A 267 23.24 -1.28 -11.43
CA PHE A 267 22.35 -2.16 -10.67
C PHE A 267 21.34 -2.92 -11.54
N ILE A 268 21.35 -4.25 -11.43
CA ILE A 268 20.38 -5.14 -12.07
C ILE A 268 19.49 -5.75 -10.98
N ALA A 269 18.17 -5.71 -11.18
CA ALA A 269 17.21 -6.29 -10.25
C ALA A 269 16.16 -7.14 -10.99
N GLU A 270 15.99 -8.38 -10.54
CA GLU A 270 15.08 -9.38 -11.13
C GLU A 270 14.16 -9.97 -10.06
N SER A 271 12.99 -10.49 -10.47
CA SER A 271 11.99 -11.10 -9.60
C SER A 271 11.38 -12.37 -10.18
#